data_AF-A0A553ML76-F1
#
_entry.id   AF-A0A553ML76-F1
#
_cell.length_a   1.000
_cell.length_b   1.000
_cell.length_c   1.000
_cell.angle_alpha   90.00
_cell.angle_beta   90.00
_cell.angle_gamma   90.00
#
_symmetry.space_group_name_H-M   'P 1'
#
loop_
_entity.id
_entity.type
_entity.pdbx_description
1 polymer ?
#
loop_
_entity_poly.entity_id
_entity_poly.type
_entity_poly.pdbx_seq_one_letter_code
_entity_poly.pdbx_strand_id
1 'polypeptide(L)'
;MAQENVFDSRSIVEKYIHHKLWKKGYVWEVHGHDESVSNGLMMGRQEDRGVSRHDPNSALHTVLREAGDELERLYQSDFAEMSKQLHLTSITAHQRFTAVIDELFRDGVNWGRIIAFFEFGGTVCVECVNKEMTAQVDNIAGWMTEYLNGPLHAWIQENGGWVCN
;
A
#
# COMPACT_ATOMS: atom_id res chain seq x y z
N MET A 1 -18.24 23.56 4.75
CA MET A 1 -18.55 22.14 5.03
C MET A 1 -17.41 21.35 4.45
N ALA A 2 -16.47 20.90 5.28
CA ALA A 2 -15.34 20.11 4.83
C ALA A 2 -15.89 18.75 4.39
N GLN A 3 -15.64 18.36 3.15
CA GLN A 3 -15.92 16.99 2.71
C GLN A 3 -15.02 16.08 3.54
N GLU A 4 -15.60 15.31 4.46
CA GLU A 4 -14.91 14.21 5.11
C GLU A 4 -14.37 13.30 4.01
N ASN A 5 -13.06 13.08 4.01
CA ASN A 5 -12.35 12.32 3.01
C ASN A 5 -12.89 10.88 3.05
N VAL A 6 -13.78 10.53 2.11
CA VAL A 6 -14.48 9.23 2.07
C VAL A 6 -13.51 8.06 1.84
N PHE A 7 -12.25 8.34 1.51
CA PHE A 7 -11.21 7.36 1.24
C PHE A 7 -10.09 7.44 2.26
N ASP A 8 -9.92 6.34 2.98
CA ASP A 8 -8.75 6.13 3.81
C ASP A 8 -7.59 5.63 2.93
N SER A 9 -6.63 6.52 2.63
CA SER A 9 -5.40 6.18 1.90
C SER A 9 -4.68 4.97 2.52
N ARG A 10 -4.80 4.78 3.84
CA ARG A 10 -4.23 3.64 4.54
C ARG A 10 -4.86 2.32 4.09
N SER A 11 -6.19 2.26 4.02
CA SER A 11 -6.90 1.07 3.53
C SER A 11 -6.50 0.72 2.09
N ILE A 12 -6.27 1.72 1.23
CA ILE A 12 -5.82 1.52 -0.15
C ILE A 12 -4.43 0.89 -0.19
N VAL A 13 -3.50 1.43 0.59
CA VAL A 13 -2.12 0.92 0.69
C VAL A 13 -2.09 -0.50 1.27
N GLU A 14 -2.76 -0.73 2.41
CA GLU A 14 -2.76 -2.02 3.09
C GLU A 14 -3.34 -3.13 2.20
N LYS A 15 -4.48 -2.87 1.54
CA LYS A 15 -5.07 -3.86 0.62
C LYS A 15 -4.16 -4.15 -0.58
N TYR A 16 -3.45 -3.14 -1.08
CA TYR A 16 -2.51 -3.32 -2.18
C TYR A 16 -1.31 -4.18 -1.76
N ILE A 17 -0.67 -3.84 -0.63
CA ILE A 17 0.47 -4.59 -0.09
C ILE A 17 0.06 -6.03 0.23
N HIS A 18 -1.08 -6.22 0.88
CA HIS A 18 -1.62 -7.55 1.15
C HIS A 18 -1.79 -8.35 -0.14
N HIS A 19 -2.37 -7.75 -1.19
CA HIS A 19 -2.48 -8.41 -2.48
C HIS A 19 -1.11 -8.81 -3.06
N LYS A 20 -0.13 -7.90 -3.06
CA LYS A 20 1.22 -8.18 -3.60
C LYS A 20 1.93 -9.30 -2.84
N LEU A 21 1.85 -9.29 -1.51
CA LEU A 21 2.44 -10.34 -0.67
C LEU A 21 1.75 -11.68 -0.90
N TRP A 22 0.41 -11.70 -0.92
CA TRP A 22 -0.37 -12.91 -1.18
C TRP A 22 -0.06 -13.52 -2.55
N LYS A 23 0.05 -12.70 -3.60
CA LYS A 23 0.42 -13.13 -4.96
C LYS A 23 1.79 -13.81 -5.00
N LYS A 24 2.71 -13.46 -4.10
CA LYS A 24 4.04 -14.06 -3.97
C LYS A 24 4.09 -15.23 -2.97
N GLY A 25 2.96 -15.59 -2.37
CA GLY A 25 2.85 -16.70 -1.42
C GLY A 25 3.09 -16.33 0.04
N TYR A 26 3.10 -15.03 0.38
CA TYR A 26 3.26 -14.55 1.75
C TYR A 26 1.93 -14.13 2.36
N VAL A 27 1.77 -14.37 3.65
CA VAL A 27 0.65 -13.86 4.45
C VAL A 27 1.18 -12.73 5.31
N TRP A 28 0.53 -11.57 5.24
CA TRP A 28 0.82 -10.43 6.10
C TRP A 28 -0.44 -10.09 6.88
N GLU A 29 -0.38 -10.35 8.19
CA GLU A 29 -1.44 -9.92 9.11
C GLU A 29 -1.21 -8.44 9.40
N VAL A 30 -2.16 -7.60 8.99
CA VAL A 30 -2.16 -6.18 9.32
C VAL A 30 -2.27 -6.08 10.83
N HIS A 31 -1.16 -5.76 11.50
CA HIS A 31 -1.17 -5.50 12.94
C HIS A 31 -1.80 -4.12 13.12
N GLY A 32 -3.11 -4.08 13.32
CA GLY A 32 -3.82 -2.89 13.74
C GLY A 32 -3.14 -2.37 15.00
N HIS A 33 -2.49 -1.21 14.90
CA HIS A 33 -1.88 -0.54 16.05
C HIS A 33 -3.01 0.07 16.89
N ASP A 34 -3.79 -0.78 17.55
CA ASP A 34 -4.74 -0.40 18.58
C ASP A 34 -4.14 -0.79 19.94
N GLU A 35 -3.25 0.07 20.45
CA GLU A 35 -2.85 0.01 21.85
C GLU A 35 -3.97 0.59 22.72
N SER A 36 -4.94 -0.26 23.10
CA SER A 36 -5.69 -0.07 24.35
C SER A 36 -6.43 -1.32 24.84
N VAL A 37 -5.85 -1.89 25.90
CA VAL A 37 -6.46 -2.50 27.10
C VAL A 37 -7.39 -3.74 26.97
N SER A 38 -6.83 -4.87 27.40
CA SER A 38 -7.40 -5.94 28.25
C SER A 38 -8.91 -6.25 28.18
N ASN A 39 -9.27 -7.44 27.72
CA ASN A 39 -9.69 -8.56 28.58
C ASN A 39 -10.06 -9.79 27.74
N GLY A 40 -9.66 -10.97 28.23
CA GLY A 40 -9.93 -12.25 27.56
C GLY A 40 -11.40 -12.67 27.60
N LEU A 41 -11.74 -13.59 26.68
CA LEU A 41 -12.55 -14.80 26.92
C LEU A 41 -12.60 -15.62 25.62
N MET A 42 -12.44 -16.94 25.78
CA MET A 42 -12.41 -17.95 24.72
C MET A 42 -13.84 -18.34 24.29
N MET A 43 -13.96 -18.69 23.01
CA MET A 43 -14.98 -19.56 22.37
C MET A 43 -16.47 -19.16 22.40
N GLY A 44 -16.98 -18.83 21.22
CA GLY A 44 -18.39 -18.91 20.84
C GLY A 44 -18.51 -19.16 19.33
N ARG A 45 -18.98 -20.35 18.96
CA ARG A 45 -19.14 -20.86 17.60
C ARG A 45 -20.47 -20.39 16.97
N GLN A 46 -20.37 -19.94 15.72
CA GLN A 46 -21.40 -19.83 14.67
C GLN A 46 -22.56 -18.84 14.87
N GLU A 47 -22.71 -17.90 13.93
CA GLU A 47 -23.89 -17.88 13.06
C GLU A 47 -23.62 -17.11 11.76
N ASP A 48 -23.85 -17.83 10.67
CA ASP A 48 -23.83 -17.44 9.27
C ASP A 48 -24.95 -16.44 8.97
N ARG A 49 -24.67 -15.13 9.06
CA ARG A 49 -25.45 -14.05 8.43
C ARG A 49 -24.57 -12.82 8.19
N GLY A 50 -23.98 -12.71 7.01
CA GLY A 50 -23.19 -11.55 6.64
C GLY A 50 -23.48 -11.12 5.21
N VAL A 51 -24.48 -10.26 5.06
CA VAL A 51 -24.72 -9.38 3.90
C VAL A 51 -23.41 -9.13 3.13
N SER A 52 -23.36 -9.45 1.83
CA SER A 52 -22.31 -8.95 0.93
C SER A 52 -22.35 -7.43 0.98
N ARG A 53 -21.61 -6.85 1.93
CA ARG A 53 -21.19 -5.46 1.90
C ARG A 53 -20.36 -5.33 0.65
N HIS A 54 -21.00 -4.90 -0.44
CA HIS A 54 -20.30 -4.49 -1.63
C HIS A 54 -19.33 -3.39 -1.19
N ASP A 55 -18.04 -3.71 -1.08
CA ASP A 55 -17.03 -2.73 -0.73
C ASP A 55 -17.07 -1.67 -1.84
N PRO A 56 -17.48 -0.42 -1.56
CA PRO A 56 -17.52 0.62 -2.58
C PRO A 56 -16.14 0.84 -3.21
N ASN A 57 -15.07 0.38 -2.54
CA ASN A 57 -13.69 0.48 -2.99
C ASN A 57 -13.23 -0.74 -3.80
N SER A 58 -14.06 -1.79 -3.96
CA SER A 58 -13.69 -3.02 -4.66
C SER A 58 -13.24 -2.79 -6.10
N ALA A 59 -13.89 -1.86 -6.81
CA ALA A 59 -13.49 -1.47 -8.17
C ALA A 59 -12.13 -0.77 -8.19
N LEU A 60 -11.89 0.16 -7.27
CA LEU A 60 -10.60 0.85 -7.13
C LEU A 60 -9.45 -0.14 -6.86
N HIS A 61 -9.61 -1.02 -5.86
CA HIS A 61 -8.58 -2.01 -5.55
C HIS A 61 -8.34 -2.97 -6.72
N THR A 62 -9.38 -3.26 -7.50
CA THR A 62 -9.26 -4.09 -8.70
C THR A 62 -8.47 -3.38 -9.79
N VAL A 63 -8.82 -2.13 -10.12
CA VAL A 63 -8.11 -1.35 -11.15
C VAL A 63 -6.65 -1.10 -10.76
N LEU A 64 -6.38 -0.71 -9.51
CA LEU A 64 -5.02 -0.51 -9.03
C LEU A 64 -4.20 -1.80 -9.15
N ARG A 65 -4.78 -2.94 -8.72
CA ARG A 65 -4.14 -4.25 -8.84
C ARG A 65 -3.84 -4.59 -10.30
N GLU A 66 -4.83 -4.50 -11.18
CA GLU A 66 -4.68 -4.88 -12.59
C GLU A 66 -3.65 -4.02 -13.30
N ALA A 67 -3.67 -2.71 -13.06
CA ALA A 67 -2.69 -1.80 -13.64
C ALA A 67 -1.29 -2.02 -13.07
N GLY A 68 -1.19 -2.30 -11.77
CA GLY A 68 0.07 -2.65 -11.11
C GLY A 68 0.65 -3.96 -11.63
N ASP A 69 -0.18 -4.99 -11.80
CA ASP A 69 0.21 -6.29 -12.35
C ASP A 69 0.72 -6.16 -13.79
N GLU A 70 0.09 -5.32 -14.60
CA GLU A 70 0.55 -5.05 -15.96
C GLU A 70 1.88 -4.27 -15.95
N LEU A 71 2.05 -3.30 -15.05
CA LEU A 71 3.30 -2.57 -14.90
C LEU A 71 4.44 -3.51 -14.46
N GLU A 72 4.18 -4.39 -13.48
CA GLU A 72 5.14 -5.41 -13.03
C GLU A 72 5.55 -6.32 -14.18
N ARG A 73 4.59 -6.75 -15.02
CA ARG A 73 4.86 -7.61 -16.18
C ARG A 73 5.75 -6.94 -17.21
N LEU A 74 5.62 -5.64 -17.41
CA LEU A 74 6.41 -4.87 -18.39
C LEU A 74 7.82 -4.55 -17.90
N TYR A 75 8.01 -4.33 -16.60
CA TYR A 75 9.27 -3.81 -16.02
C TYR A 75 9.85 -4.71 -14.92
N GLN A 76 9.58 -6.02 -14.98
CA GLN A 76 9.93 -6.97 -13.92
C GLN A 76 11.42 -6.92 -13.51
N SER A 77 12.32 -6.84 -14.48
CA SER A 77 13.77 -6.80 -14.24
C SER A 77 14.19 -5.53 -13.50
N ASP A 78 13.62 -4.38 -13.88
CA ASP A 78 13.96 -3.08 -13.30
C ASP A 78 13.49 -3.00 -11.84
N PHE A 79 12.27 -3.45 -11.55
CA PHE A 79 11.74 -3.49 -10.18
C PHE A 79 12.55 -4.43 -9.27
N ALA A 80 12.93 -5.60 -9.78
CA ALA A 80 13.76 -6.54 -9.04
C ALA A 80 15.16 -5.97 -8.77
N GLU A 81 15.74 -5.23 -9.72
CA GLU A 81 17.04 -4.58 -9.53
C GLU A 81 16.97 -3.42 -8.55
N MET A 82 15.99 -2.51 -8.71
CA MET A 82 15.78 -1.38 -7.81
C MET A 82 15.60 -1.84 -6.36
N SER A 83 14.79 -2.89 -6.14
CA SER A 83 14.57 -3.47 -4.82
C SER A 83 15.86 -4.04 -4.19
N LYS A 84 16.72 -4.69 -4.97
CA LYS A 84 18.00 -5.22 -4.50
C LYS A 84 19.02 -4.14 -4.16
N GLN A 85 19.07 -3.07 -4.96
CA GLN A 85 19.94 -1.93 -4.74
C GLN A 85 19.49 -1.09 -3.54
N LEU A 86 18.21 -1.14 -3.19
CA LEU A 86 17.69 -0.56 -1.96
C LEU A 86 18.24 -1.37 -0.77
N HIS A 87 19.42 -0.99 -0.29
CA HIS A 87 20.00 -1.49 0.94
C HIS A 87 19.16 -1.01 2.13
N LEU A 88 18.03 -1.68 2.37
CA LEU A 88 17.18 -1.43 3.51
C LEU A 88 17.89 -1.90 4.77
N THR A 89 18.50 -0.95 5.46
CA THR A 89 18.81 -1.09 6.88
C THR A 89 17.73 -0.36 7.66
N SER A 90 17.35 -0.86 8.83
CA SER A 90 16.29 -0.26 9.66
C SER A 90 16.50 1.23 9.95
N ILE A 91 17.76 1.70 9.91
CA ILE A 91 18.16 3.09 10.19
C ILE A 91 17.94 4.01 8.97
N THR A 92 18.16 3.52 7.74
CA THR A 92 18.15 4.36 6.52
C THR A 92 16.98 4.07 5.59
N ALA A 93 16.15 3.06 5.91
CA ALA A 93 15.04 2.62 5.09
C ALA A 93 14.09 3.75 4.68
N HIS A 94 13.65 4.58 5.64
CA HIS A 94 12.75 5.71 5.37
C HIS A 94 13.40 6.69 4.38
N GLN A 95 14.62 7.17 4.68
CA GLN A 95 15.30 8.16 3.83
C GLN A 95 15.52 7.65 2.40
N ARG A 96 15.92 6.37 2.25
CA ARG A 96 16.13 5.75 0.95
C ARG A 96 14.82 5.58 0.19
N PHE A 97 13.75 5.16 0.88
CA PHE A 97 12.43 5.05 0.29
C PHE A 97 11.96 6.41 -0.22
N THR A 98 11.92 7.44 0.64
CA THR A 98 11.47 8.79 0.29
C THR A 98 12.29 9.39 -0.85
N ALA A 99 13.61 9.21 -0.87
CA ALA A 99 14.46 9.71 -1.96
C ALA A 99 14.07 9.12 -3.34
N VAL A 100 13.70 7.84 -3.40
CA VAL A 100 13.22 7.22 -4.65
C VAL A 100 11.86 7.78 -5.04
N ILE A 101 10.97 8.03 -4.08
CA ILE A 101 9.64 8.57 -4.35
C ILE A 101 9.70 10.02 -4.80
N ASP A 102 10.55 10.84 -4.18
CA ASP A 102 10.79 12.22 -4.60
C ASP A 102 11.38 12.29 -6.01
N GLU A 103 12.23 11.33 -6.38
CA GLU A 103 12.70 11.20 -7.76
C GLU A 103 11.56 10.87 -8.73
N LEU A 104 10.72 9.90 -8.36
CA LEU A 104 9.60 9.43 -9.18
C LEU A 104 8.63 10.58 -9.52
N PHE A 105 8.42 11.51 -8.58
CA PHE A 105 7.49 12.63 -8.74
C PHE A 105 8.15 13.98 -9.06
N ARG A 106 9.47 14.03 -9.25
CA ARG A 106 10.24 15.26 -9.49
C ARG A 106 9.65 16.12 -10.61
N ASP A 107 9.30 15.50 -11.74
CA ASP A 107 8.79 16.22 -12.92
C ASP A 107 7.26 16.33 -12.96
N GLY A 108 6.59 16.03 -11.85
CA GLY A 108 5.13 16.11 -11.71
C GLY A 108 4.45 14.78 -11.38
N VAL A 109 3.15 14.87 -11.14
CA VAL A 109 2.31 13.75 -10.71
C VAL A 109 1.35 13.36 -11.83
N ASN A 110 1.17 12.06 -12.03
CA ASN A 110 0.10 11.49 -12.86
C ASN A 110 -0.28 10.11 -12.32
N TRP A 111 -1.44 9.59 -12.74
CA TRP A 111 -1.94 8.29 -12.29
C TRP A 111 -0.98 7.12 -12.59
N GLY A 112 -0.26 7.16 -13.71
CA GLY A 112 0.76 6.15 -14.03
C GLY A 112 1.92 6.14 -13.03
N ARG A 113 2.40 7.31 -12.60
CA ARG A 113 3.42 7.44 -11.55
C ARG A 113 2.89 7.03 -10.18
N ILE A 114 1.62 7.30 -9.89
CA ILE A 114 0.98 6.80 -8.65
C ILE A 114 0.94 5.27 -8.67
N ILE A 115 0.56 4.63 -9.78
CA ILE A 115 0.60 3.16 -9.91
C ILE A 115 2.04 2.65 -9.75
N ALA A 116 3.03 3.31 -10.36
CA ALA A 116 4.44 2.95 -10.20
C ALA A 116 4.93 3.06 -8.74
N PHE A 117 4.42 4.05 -8.00
CA PHE A 117 4.69 4.20 -6.57
C PHE A 117 4.12 3.03 -5.76
N PHE A 118 2.88 2.61 -6.03
CA PHE A 118 2.29 1.41 -5.40
C PHE A 118 3.09 0.14 -5.73
N GLU A 119 3.48 -0.03 -6.99
CA GLU A 119 4.29 -1.17 -7.44
C GLU A 119 5.68 -1.21 -6.80
N PHE A 120 6.35 -0.06 -6.72
CA PHE A 120 7.62 0.06 -6.04
C PHE A 120 7.48 -0.30 -4.55
N GLY A 121 6.53 0.30 -3.83
CA GLY A 121 6.28 -0.01 -2.43
C GLY A 121 5.97 -1.49 -2.19
N GLY A 122 5.10 -2.08 -3.01
CA GLY A 122 4.77 -3.50 -2.95
C GLY A 122 5.97 -4.42 -3.20
N THR A 123 6.83 -4.07 -4.16
CA THR A 123 8.05 -4.83 -4.46
C THR A 123 9.03 -4.76 -3.29
N VAL A 124 9.19 -3.59 -2.68
CA VAL A 124 10.03 -3.41 -1.49
C VAL A 124 9.49 -4.23 -0.30
N CYS A 125 8.17 -4.28 -0.09
CA CYS A 125 7.56 -5.12 0.93
C CYS A 125 7.84 -6.62 0.71
N VAL A 126 7.72 -7.11 -0.53
CA VAL A 126 8.06 -8.52 -0.87
C VAL A 126 9.52 -8.81 -0.52
N GLU A 127 10.43 -7.91 -0.84
CA GLU A 127 11.86 -8.07 -0.53
C GLU A 127 12.15 -8.03 0.97
N CYS A 128 11.44 -7.21 1.74
CA CYS A 128 11.52 -7.22 3.20
C CYS A 128 11.13 -8.60 3.77
N VAL A 129 10.03 -9.19 3.28
CA VAL A 129 9.59 -10.52 3.74
C VAL A 129 10.60 -11.60 3.34
N ASN A 130 11.15 -11.53 2.11
CA ASN A 130 12.22 -12.44 1.66
C ASN A 130 13.46 -12.42 2.56
N LYS A 131 13.76 -11.28 3.17
CA LYS A 131 14.90 -11.04 4.06
C LYS A 131 14.55 -11.19 5.55
N GLU A 132 13.36 -11.72 5.87
CA GLU A 132 12.87 -11.87 7.25
C GLU A 132 12.74 -10.54 8.02
N MET A 133 12.56 -9.43 7.31
CA MET A 133 12.39 -8.07 7.84
C MET A 133 10.92 -7.65 7.86
N THR A 134 10.01 -8.52 8.29
CA THR A 134 8.55 -8.31 8.22
C THR A 134 8.08 -7.03 8.93
N ALA A 135 8.74 -6.62 10.02
CA ALA A 135 8.45 -5.36 10.71
C ALA A 135 8.64 -4.09 9.84
N GLN A 136 9.40 -4.19 8.74
CA GLN A 136 9.53 -3.08 7.79
C GLN A 136 8.32 -2.92 6.88
N VAL A 137 7.51 -3.97 6.68
CA VAL A 137 6.32 -3.92 5.84
C VAL A 137 5.33 -2.88 6.39
N ASP A 138 5.12 -2.88 7.72
CA ASP A 138 4.25 -1.91 8.39
C ASP A 138 4.78 -0.48 8.26
N ASN A 139 6.10 -0.29 8.39
CA ASN A 139 6.74 1.01 8.20
C ASN A 139 6.55 1.53 6.77
N ILE A 140 6.76 0.68 5.77
CA ILE A 140 6.59 1.05 4.35
C ILE A 140 5.13 1.41 4.08
N ALA A 141 4.18 0.63 4.58
CA ALA A 141 2.76 0.94 4.47
C ALA A 141 2.42 2.31 5.11
N GLY A 142 3.02 2.61 6.26
CA GLY A 142 2.94 3.91 6.93
C GLY A 142 3.47 5.04 6.06
N TRP A 143 4.70 4.94 5.56
CA TRP A 143 5.32 5.97 4.72
C TRP A 143 4.55 6.19 3.42
N MET A 144 4.02 5.11 2.83
CA MET A 144 3.20 5.23 1.63
C MET A 144 1.93 6.02 1.91
N THR A 145 1.27 5.71 3.02
CA THR A 145 0.06 6.41 3.48
C THR A 145 0.34 7.89 3.77
N GLU A 146 1.44 8.20 4.45
CA GLU A 146 1.89 9.57 4.73
C GLU A 146 2.13 10.35 3.44
N TYR A 147 2.77 9.72 2.44
CA TYR A 147 3.04 10.37 1.16
C TYR A 147 1.76 10.65 0.35
N LEU A 148 0.79 9.72 0.38
CA LEU A 148 -0.52 9.92 -0.23
C LEU A 148 -1.32 11.04 0.43
N ASN A 149 -1.24 11.14 1.77
CA ASN A 149 -1.96 12.15 2.55
C ASN A 149 -1.25 13.52 2.61
N GLY A 150 0.03 13.57 2.25
CA GLY A 150 0.82 14.79 2.16
C GLY A 150 1.03 15.23 0.71
N PRO A 151 2.22 14.99 0.12
CA PRO A 151 2.58 15.49 -1.21
C PRO A 151 1.58 15.21 -2.34
N LEU A 152 0.94 14.03 -2.35
CA LEU A 152 0.03 13.67 -3.45
C LEU A 152 -1.43 14.08 -3.20
N HIS A 153 -1.78 14.48 -1.98
CA HIS A 153 -3.18 14.66 -1.57
C HIS A 153 -3.91 15.69 -2.43
N ALA A 154 -3.32 16.89 -2.58
CA ALA A 154 -3.92 17.96 -3.36
C ALA A 154 -4.11 17.56 -4.83
N TRP A 155 -3.08 16.96 -5.45
CA TRP A 155 -3.15 16.53 -6.84
C TRP A 155 -4.23 15.46 -7.05
N ILE A 156 -4.33 14.48 -6.15
CA ILE A 156 -5.35 13.42 -6.23
C ILE A 156 -6.76 14.04 -6.20
N GLN A 157 -7.02 14.98 -5.27
CA GLN A 157 -8.32 15.65 -5.17
C GLN A 157 -8.63 16.50 -6.42
N GLU A 158 -7.64 17.22 -6.94
CA GLU A 158 -7.77 18.03 -8.15
C GLU A 158 -8.01 17.20 -9.42
N ASN A 159 -7.62 15.92 -9.40
CA ASN A 159 -7.73 15.00 -10.54
C ASN A 159 -8.85 13.95 -10.36
N GLY A 160 -9.90 14.29 -9.61
CA GLY A 160 -11.12 13.48 -9.48
C GLY A 160 -11.14 12.52 -8.29
N GLY A 161 -10.12 12.53 -7.44
CA GLY A 161 -10.02 11.65 -6.29
C GLY A 161 -9.79 10.19 -6.68
N TRP A 162 -10.09 9.27 -5.76
CA TRP A 162 -9.91 7.83 -5.96
C TRP A 162 -11.10 7.14 -6.64
N VAL A 163 -12.23 7.84 -6.83
CA VAL A 163 -13.42 7.32 -7.51
C VAL A 163 -13.64 8.07 -8.81
N CYS A 164 -13.62 7.35 -9.92
CA CYS A 164 -14.23 7.85 -11.14
C CYS A 164 -15.75 7.93 -10.89
N ASN A 165 -16.29 9.15 -10.86
CA ASN A 165 -17.73 9.38 -10.87
C ASN A 165 -18.28 9.29 -12.30
#